data_AF-A0A6P8I3V3-F1
#
_entry.id   AF-A0A6P8I3V3-F1
#
_cell.length_a   1.000
_cell.length_b   1.000
_cell.length_c   1.000
_cell.angle_alpha   90.00
_cell.angle_beta   90.00
_cell.angle_gamma   90.00
#
_symmetry.space_group_name_H-M   'P 1'
#
loop_
_entity.id
_entity.type
_entity.pdbx_description
1 polymer ?
#
loop_
_entity_poly.entity_id
_entity_poly.type
_entity_poly.pdbx_seq_one_letter_code
_entity_poly.pdbx_strand_id
1 'polypeptide(L)'
;MLFRFLTGLWLMQKWKKSEALTQLSLHDHEDLRQTCIYRLSQSKGLEYFKNVLLVSSVQDHYVPYHSARIEMCKAASKDTSEYGTIYREMISNLLTPLKNKKNTNFIRYSCYHALSSSANSFIGRAAHIAMLDSELFIEKLLLVSAQDYFK
;
A
#
# COMPACT_ATOMS: atom_id res chain seq x y z
N MET A 1 -19.07 13.02 2.08
CA MET A 1 -18.63 11.72 1.52
C MET A 1 -17.64 10.96 2.42
N LEU A 2 -16.84 11.65 3.25
CA LEU A 2 -15.96 11.04 4.27
C LEU A 2 -16.71 10.33 5.42
N PHE A 3 -17.91 10.82 5.77
CA PHE A 3 -18.70 10.32 6.91
C PHE A 3 -19.32 8.92 6.68
N ARG A 4 -19.48 8.50 5.42
CA ARG A 4 -20.03 7.17 5.05
C ARG A 4 -18.98 6.05 5.06
N PHE A 5 -17.70 6.38 4.92
CA PHE A 5 -16.61 5.39 4.97
C PHE A 5 -16.26 5.01 6.42
N LEU A 6 -16.22 5.98 7.33
CA LEU A 6 -15.95 5.75 8.76
C LEU A 6 -17.02 4.88 9.43
N THR A 7 -18.29 5.06 9.05
CA THR A 7 -19.43 4.27 9.54
C THR A 7 -19.42 2.83 9.04
N GLY A 8 -18.97 2.60 7.79
CA GLY A 8 -18.77 1.25 7.24
C GLY A 8 -17.64 0.48 7.94
N LEU A 9 -16.53 1.15 8.26
CA LEU A 9 -15.43 0.56 9.02
C LEU A 9 -15.85 0.17 10.45
N TRP A 10 -16.62 1.03 11.12
CA TRP A 10 -17.14 0.75 12.46
C TRP A 10 -18.08 -0.46 12.50
N LEU A 11 -18.94 -0.62 11.49
CA LEU A 11 -19.86 -1.76 11.41
C LEU A 11 -19.10 -3.09 11.19
N MET A 12 -18.05 -3.07 10.37
CA MET A 12 -17.20 -4.24 10.12
C MET A 12 -16.36 -4.62 11.34
N GLN A 13 -15.82 -3.65 12.07
CA GLN A 13 -15.11 -3.88 13.33
C GLN A 13 -16.00 -4.55 14.39
N LYS A 14 -17.30 -4.26 14.38
CA LYS A 14 -18.26 -4.83 15.35
C LYS A 14 -18.71 -6.25 15.01
N TRP A 15 -18.64 -6.68 13.74
CA TRP A 15 -19.13 -7.99 13.27
C TRP A 15 -18.02 -9.02 12.98
N LYS A 16 -16.79 -8.57 12.70
CA LYS A 16 -15.60 -9.41 12.75
C LYS A 16 -14.58 -8.71 13.65
N LYS A 17 -14.41 -9.19 14.88
CA LYS A 17 -13.29 -8.83 15.78
C LYS A 17 -11.96 -9.30 15.16
N SER A 18 -11.59 -8.72 14.03
CA SER A 18 -10.33 -9.01 13.37
C SER A 18 -9.27 -8.12 14.01
N GLU A 19 -8.41 -8.74 14.81
CA GLU A 19 -7.24 -8.07 15.40
C GLU A 19 -6.41 -7.34 14.33
N ALA A 20 -6.30 -7.93 13.13
CA ALA A 20 -5.63 -7.32 11.99
C ALA A 20 -6.27 -5.99 11.55
N LEU A 21 -7.60 -5.84 11.60
CA LEU A 21 -8.26 -4.57 11.23
C LEU A 21 -7.96 -3.48 12.27
N THR A 22 -7.91 -3.85 13.54
CA THR A 22 -7.55 -2.95 14.64
C THR A 22 -6.10 -2.48 14.51
N GLN A 23 -5.18 -3.42 14.24
CA GLN A 23 -3.76 -3.14 14.00
C GLN A 23 -3.54 -2.28 12.75
N LEU A 24 -4.22 -2.59 11.63
CA LEU A 24 -4.17 -1.78 10.40
C LEU A 24 -4.72 -0.37 10.59
N SER A 25 -5.61 -0.17 11.56
CA SER A 25 -6.17 1.13 11.88
C SER A 25 -5.36 1.90 12.93
N LEU A 26 -4.25 1.35 13.46
CA LEU A 26 -3.45 1.92 14.57
C LEU A 26 -4.26 2.08 15.88
N HIS A 27 -5.22 1.20 16.13
CA HIS A 27 -6.09 1.25 17.31
C HIS A 27 -5.80 0.11 18.31
N ASP A 28 -4.73 -0.64 18.11
CA ASP A 28 -4.33 -1.76 18.96
C ASP A 28 -3.56 -1.31 20.22
N HIS A 29 -3.17 -0.03 20.30
CA HIS A 29 -2.49 0.56 21.45
C HIS A 29 -2.80 2.06 21.57
N GLU A 30 -2.76 2.62 22.79
CA GLU A 30 -2.99 4.06 23.05
C GLU A 30 -1.87 4.95 22.48
N ASP A 31 -0.61 4.60 22.77
CA ASP A 31 0.55 5.19 22.09
C ASP A 31 0.70 4.63 20.67
N LEU A 32 0.57 5.51 19.67
CA LEU A 32 0.69 5.20 18.25
C LEU A 32 2.04 4.56 17.88
N ARG A 33 3.13 4.89 18.59
CA ARG A 33 4.46 4.30 18.35
C ARG A 33 4.60 2.88 18.89
N GLN A 34 3.66 2.43 19.71
CA GLN A 34 3.63 1.05 20.21
C GLN A 34 2.67 0.16 19.42
N THR A 35 1.93 0.72 18.45
CA THR A 35 1.06 -0.05 17.57
C THR A 35 1.86 -1.05 16.72
N CYS A 36 1.22 -2.18 16.40
CA CYS A 36 1.81 -3.26 15.64
C CYS A 36 2.39 -2.78 14.30
N ILE A 37 1.61 -2.03 13.51
CA ILE A 37 2.05 -1.53 12.20
C ILE A 37 3.23 -0.55 12.31
N TYR A 38 3.25 0.30 13.35
CA TYR A 38 4.39 1.19 13.55
C TYR A 38 5.67 0.41 13.87
N ARG A 39 5.60 -0.54 14.80
CA ARG A 39 6.74 -1.41 15.15
C ARG A 39 7.22 -2.25 13.96
N LEU A 40 6.28 -2.72 13.13
CA LEU A 40 6.60 -3.41 11.87
C LEU A 40 7.34 -2.50 10.89
N SER A 41 6.98 -1.21 10.81
CA SER A 41 7.69 -0.25 9.94
C SER A 41 9.16 -0.08 10.31
N GLN A 42 9.51 -0.22 11.60
CA GLN A 42 10.87 -0.13 12.13
C GLN A 42 11.65 -1.45 11.98
N SER A 43 10.92 -2.55 11.78
CA SER A 43 11.53 -3.87 11.68
C SER A 43 12.25 -4.02 10.34
N LYS A 44 13.41 -4.67 10.38
CA LYS A 44 14.14 -5.01 9.16
C LYS A 44 13.33 -5.96 8.30
N GLY A 45 13.30 -5.70 6.99
CA GLY A 45 12.51 -6.52 6.06
C GLY A 45 12.87 -6.25 4.61
N LEU A 46 12.41 -5.10 4.08
CA LEU A 46 12.63 -4.75 2.66
C LEU A 46 14.12 -4.68 2.30
N GLU A 47 14.98 -4.32 3.27
CA GLU A 47 16.42 -4.26 3.08
C GLU A 47 17.10 -5.62 2.89
N TYR A 48 16.43 -6.74 3.14
CA TYR A 48 17.00 -8.06 2.85
C TYR A 48 17.05 -8.35 1.35
N PHE A 49 16.18 -7.71 0.58
CA PHE A 49 16.05 -7.96 -0.84
C PHE A 49 17.03 -7.11 -1.66
N LYS A 50 17.54 -7.69 -2.75
CA LYS A 50 18.31 -6.96 -3.78
C LYS A 50 17.37 -6.15 -4.68
N ASN A 51 16.22 -6.71 -5.01
CA ASN A 51 15.23 -6.10 -5.88
C ASN A 51 13.88 -6.04 -5.17
N VAL A 52 13.30 -4.84 -5.05
CA VAL A 52 11.99 -4.59 -4.46
C VAL A 52 11.15 -3.86 -5.50
N LEU A 53 10.21 -4.58 -6.10
CA LEU A 53 9.32 -4.09 -7.14
C LEU A 53 7.93 -3.90 -6.54
N LEU A 54 7.49 -2.64 -6.42
CA LEU A 54 6.14 -2.31 -5.97
C LEU A 54 5.24 -2.09 -7.19
N VAL A 55 4.21 -2.89 -7.33
CA VAL A 55 3.26 -2.83 -8.45
C VAL A 55 1.93 -2.32 -7.92
N SER A 56 1.40 -1.27 -8.53
CA SER A 56 0.18 -0.60 -8.06
C SER A 56 -0.72 -0.26 -9.23
N SER A 57 -2.04 -0.43 -9.07
CA SER A 57 -3.02 0.05 -10.04
C SER A 57 -3.62 1.38 -9.61
N VAL A 58 -3.70 2.33 -10.53
CA VAL A 58 -4.33 3.64 -10.27
C VAL A 58 -5.84 3.50 -10.05
N GLN A 59 -6.43 2.41 -10.54
CA GLN A 59 -7.86 2.12 -10.42
C GLN A 59 -8.20 1.26 -9.18
N ASP A 60 -7.23 0.97 -8.32
CA ASP A 60 -7.46 0.27 -7.06
C ASP A 60 -8.20 1.21 -6.07
N HIS A 61 -9.39 0.77 -5.63
CA HIS A 61 -10.18 1.47 -4.61
C HIS A 61 -10.19 0.75 -3.26
N TYR A 62 -9.47 -0.37 -3.12
CA TYR A 62 -9.29 -1.10 -1.86
C TYR A 62 -8.12 -0.56 -1.05
N VAL A 63 -6.98 -0.34 -1.72
CA VAL A 63 -5.78 0.19 -1.06
C VAL A 63 -5.48 1.58 -1.62
N PRO A 64 -5.27 2.60 -0.77
CA PRO A 64 -4.85 3.91 -1.25
C PRO A 64 -3.58 3.80 -2.10
N TYR A 65 -3.60 4.39 -3.30
CA TYR A 65 -2.54 4.28 -4.29
C TYR A 65 -1.13 4.57 -3.74
N HIS A 66 -1.00 5.60 -2.90
CA HIS A 66 0.28 5.96 -2.28
C HIS A 66 0.77 4.93 -1.24
N SER A 67 -0.16 4.25 -0.57
CA SER A 67 0.16 3.19 0.40
C SER A 67 0.77 1.98 -0.31
N ALA A 68 0.15 1.53 -1.41
CA ALA A 68 0.67 0.43 -2.25
C ALA A 68 2.09 0.69 -2.80
N ARG A 69 2.48 1.97 -2.90
CA ARG A 69 3.78 2.40 -3.42
C ARG A 69 4.78 2.78 -2.33
N ILE A 70 4.42 2.70 -1.05
CA ILE A 70 5.23 3.22 0.06
C ILE A 70 5.69 4.65 -0.27
N GLU A 71 4.73 5.53 -0.53
CA GLU A 71 4.96 6.89 -1.02
C GLU A 71 4.25 7.92 -0.14
N MET A 72 4.90 9.07 0.01
CA MET A 72 4.29 10.21 0.70
C MET A 72 3.21 10.83 -0.18
N CYS A 73 2.00 11.00 0.36
CA CYS A 73 0.93 11.71 -0.34
C CYS A 73 0.90 13.19 0.09
N LYS A 74 0.43 14.07 -0.81
CA LYS A 74 0.36 15.52 -0.54
C LYS A 74 -0.49 15.87 0.67
N ALA A 75 -1.53 15.09 0.94
CA ALA A 75 -2.39 15.27 2.10
C ALA A 75 -1.62 14.98 3.40
N ALA A 76 -0.94 13.83 3.48
CA ALA A 76 -0.16 13.45 4.65
C ALA A 76 1.05 14.37 4.89
N SER A 77 1.68 14.90 3.82
CA SER A 77 2.74 15.91 3.98
C SER A 77 2.26 17.16 4.71
N LYS A 78 1.01 17.57 4.50
CA LYS A 78 0.42 18.76 5.11
C LYS A 78 -0.29 18.50 6.43
N ASP A 79 -0.44 17.22 6.80
CA ASP A 79 -1.10 16.84 8.03
C ASP A 79 -0.16 17.10 9.23
N THR A 80 -0.60 17.99 10.11
CA THR A 80 0.12 18.36 11.34
C THR A 80 -0.37 17.58 12.55
N SER A 81 -1.35 16.69 12.39
CA SER A 81 -1.80 15.80 13.45
C SER A 81 -0.71 14.80 13.85
N GLU A 82 -0.92 14.17 15.00
CA GLU A 82 -0.07 13.08 15.46
C GLU A 82 -0.05 11.93 14.45
N TYR A 83 -1.22 11.55 13.90
CA TYR A 83 -1.34 10.53 12.86
C TYR A 83 -0.53 10.88 11.60
N GLY A 84 -0.55 12.14 11.17
CA GLY A 84 0.28 12.61 10.05
C GLY A 84 1.77 12.47 10.32
N THR A 85 2.19 12.74 11.55
CA THR A 85 3.59 12.55 11.98
C THR A 85 3.98 11.07 12.00
N ILE A 86 3.14 10.21 12.57
CA ILE A 86 3.34 8.76 12.61
C ILE A 86 3.41 8.17 11.20
N TYR A 87 2.53 8.59 10.28
CA TYR A 87 2.59 8.19 8.87
C TYR A 87 3.92 8.58 8.21
N ARG A 88 4.42 9.79 8.47
CA ARG A 88 5.73 10.24 7.95
C ARG A 88 6.88 9.42 8.50
N GLU A 89 6.87 9.12 9.79
CA GLU A 89 7.87 8.27 10.44
C GLU A 89 7.86 6.86 9.84
N MET A 90 6.70 6.22 9.70
CA MET A 90 6.59 4.86 9.13
C MET A 90 7.14 4.79 7.70
N ILE A 91 6.82 5.76 6.84
CA ILE A 91 7.41 5.82 5.49
C ILE A 91 8.92 5.99 5.55
N SER A 92 9.42 6.85 6.45
CA SER A 92 10.86 7.06 6.62
C SER A 92 11.57 5.78 7.09
N ASN A 93 10.97 5.05 8.03
CA ASN A 93 11.49 3.78 8.54
C ASN A 93 11.63 2.74 7.43
N LEU A 94 10.68 2.68 6.49
CA LEU A 94 10.73 1.76 5.35
C LEU A 94 11.70 2.19 4.25
N LEU A 95 11.76 3.48 3.93
CA LEU A 95 12.54 3.99 2.78
C LEU A 95 14.01 4.29 3.11
N THR A 96 14.32 4.70 4.34
CA THR A 96 15.69 5.08 4.73
C THR A 96 16.67 3.91 4.59
N PRO A 97 16.36 2.68 5.06
CA PRO A 97 17.27 1.54 4.90
C PRO A 97 17.50 1.18 3.43
N LEU A 98 16.45 1.28 2.60
CA LEU A 98 16.54 1.03 1.15
C LEU A 98 17.42 2.05 0.43
N LYS A 99 17.44 3.31 0.87
CA LYS A 99 18.31 4.35 0.32
C LYS A 99 19.78 4.17 0.73
N ASN A 100 20.01 3.72 1.96
CA ASN A 100 21.35 3.59 2.51
C ASN A 100 22.08 2.33 2.00
N LYS A 101 21.33 1.31 1.56
CA LYS A 101 21.90 0.08 1.01
C LYS A 101 22.39 0.29 -0.41
N LYS A 102 23.70 0.22 -0.62
CA LYS A 102 24.29 0.18 -1.96
C LYS A 102 23.86 -1.13 -2.65
N ASN A 103 23.45 -1.05 -3.91
CA ASN A 103 23.00 -2.16 -4.76
C ASN A 103 21.61 -2.76 -4.47
N THR A 104 20.67 -1.98 -3.92
CA THR A 104 19.25 -2.35 -3.93
C THR A 104 18.49 -1.61 -5.03
N ASN A 105 17.81 -2.36 -5.89
CA ASN A 105 16.88 -1.81 -6.88
C ASN A 105 15.51 -1.67 -6.23
N PHE A 106 15.00 -0.45 -6.12
CA PHE A 106 13.67 -0.16 -5.60
C PHE A 106 12.84 0.57 -6.66
N ILE A 107 11.83 -0.12 -7.20
CA ILE A 107 11.12 0.30 -8.41
C ILE A 107 9.62 0.30 -8.15
N ARG A 108 8.94 1.31 -8.69
CA ARG A 108 7.49 1.45 -8.58
C ARG A 108 6.86 1.41 -9.97
N TYR A 109 6.05 0.40 -10.23
CA TYR A 109 5.26 0.26 -11.44
C TYR A 109 3.83 0.78 -11.21
N SER A 110 3.35 1.56 -12.17
CA SER A 110 1.99 2.08 -12.22
C SER A 110 1.24 1.39 -13.34
N CYS A 111 0.18 0.69 -13.01
CA CYS A 111 -0.59 -0.11 -13.95
C CYS A 111 -1.92 0.57 -14.26
N TYR A 112 -2.17 0.77 -15.55
CA TYR A 112 -3.39 1.37 -16.06
C TYR A 112 -4.15 0.33 -16.87
N HIS A 113 -5.33 -0.07 -16.40
CA HIS A 113 -6.23 -0.94 -17.16
C HIS A 113 -7.12 -0.07 -18.06
N ALA A 114 -7.19 -0.39 -19.35
CA ALA A 114 -8.12 0.24 -20.27
C ALA A 114 -9.53 -0.35 -20.07
N LEU A 115 -10.23 0.10 -19.03
CA LEU A 115 -11.61 -0.31 -18.77
C LEU A 115 -12.54 0.58 -19.61
N SER A 116 -13.28 -0.02 -20.54
CA SER A 116 -14.25 0.71 -21.36
C SER A 116 -15.38 1.26 -20.49
N SER A 117 -15.73 2.53 -20.74
CA SER A 117 -16.64 3.35 -19.93
C SER A 117 -18.13 2.99 -20.13
N SER A 118 -18.52 1.73 -19.96
CA SER A 118 -19.93 1.34 -19.92
C SER A 118 -20.27 0.56 -18.65
N ALA A 119 -20.96 1.25 -17.74
CA ALA A 119 -21.83 0.69 -16.70
C ALA A 119 -21.27 -0.15 -15.54
N ASN A 120 -19.95 -0.35 -15.38
CA ASN A 120 -19.40 -1.17 -14.28
C ASN A 120 -18.60 -0.40 -13.21
N SER A 121 -18.90 0.86 -12.89
CA SER A 121 -18.19 1.65 -11.85
C SER A 121 -18.21 1.07 -10.41
N PHE A 122 -18.64 -0.19 -10.23
CA PHE A 122 -18.33 -1.11 -9.13
C PHE A 122 -16.89 -1.69 -9.15
N ILE A 123 -16.06 -1.33 -10.12
CA ILE A 123 -14.75 -1.94 -10.49
C ILE A 123 -13.59 -1.72 -9.50
N GLY A 124 -13.78 -1.15 -8.30
CA GLY A 124 -12.70 -1.11 -7.30
C GLY A 124 -12.10 -2.50 -6.99
N ARG A 125 -12.96 -3.53 -6.95
CA ARG A 125 -12.59 -4.94 -6.69
C ARG A 125 -12.06 -5.63 -7.94
N ALA A 126 -12.68 -5.33 -9.08
CA ALA A 126 -12.33 -5.94 -10.34
C ALA A 126 -10.95 -5.48 -10.82
N ALA A 127 -10.56 -4.21 -10.63
CA ALA A 127 -9.22 -3.74 -10.98
C ALA A 127 -8.12 -4.36 -10.08
N HIS A 128 -8.39 -4.52 -8.79
CA HIS A 128 -7.47 -5.17 -7.84
C HIS A 128 -7.28 -6.67 -8.16
N ILE A 129 -8.36 -7.40 -8.46
CA ILE A 129 -8.29 -8.81 -8.86
C ILE A 129 -7.71 -8.94 -10.27
N ALA A 130 -8.12 -8.12 -11.25
CA ALA A 130 -7.64 -8.20 -12.63
C ALA A 130 -6.14 -7.95 -12.77
N MET A 131 -5.53 -7.15 -11.89
CA MET A 131 -4.07 -6.98 -11.86
C MET A 131 -3.34 -8.30 -11.53
N LEU A 132 -3.93 -9.15 -10.70
CA LEU A 132 -3.35 -10.43 -10.27
C LEU A 132 -3.87 -11.64 -11.09
N ASP A 133 -5.02 -11.50 -11.72
CA ASP A 133 -5.70 -12.58 -12.46
C ASP A 133 -5.48 -12.48 -13.98
N SER A 134 -4.96 -11.35 -14.47
CA SER A 134 -4.58 -11.20 -15.87
C SER A 134 -3.21 -11.83 -16.12
N GLU A 135 -3.21 -13.09 -16.56
CA GLU A 135 -2.01 -13.81 -17.01
C GLU A 135 -1.21 -12.98 -18.03
N LEU A 136 -1.91 -12.34 -18.99
CA LEU A 136 -1.30 -11.45 -19.99
C LEU A 136 -0.58 -10.23 -19.37
N PHE A 137 -1.12 -9.64 -18.30
CA PHE A 137 -0.48 -8.53 -17.62
C PHE A 137 0.75 -9.02 -16.84
N ILE A 138 0.63 -10.12 -16.10
CA ILE A 138 1.74 -10.71 -15.34
C ILE A 138 2.86 -11.13 -16.30
N GLU A 139 2.52 -11.81 -17.38
CA GLU A 139 3.45 -12.22 -18.43
C GLU A 139 4.17 -11.02 -19.03
N LYS A 140 3.45 -9.95 -19.42
CA LYS A 140 4.09 -8.74 -19.94
C LYS A 140 4.94 -8.02 -18.90
N LEU A 141 4.47 -7.90 -17.67
CA LEU A 141 5.23 -7.28 -16.58
C LEU A 141 6.53 -8.04 -16.35
N LEU A 142 6.46 -9.37 -16.28
CA LEU A 142 7.62 -10.23 -16.10
C LEU A 142 8.54 -10.16 -17.31
N LEU A 143 8.08 -10.50 -18.52
CA LEU A 143 8.93 -10.62 -19.70
C LEU A 143 9.50 -9.30 -20.21
N VAL A 144 8.80 -8.18 -20.04
CA VAL A 144 9.21 -6.89 -20.65
C VAL A 144 9.89 -5.98 -19.64
N SER A 145 9.54 -6.04 -18.35
CA SER A 145 9.98 -5.05 -17.36
C SER A 145 10.71 -5.65 -16.17
N ALA A 146 10.25 -6.79 -15.65
CA ALA A 146 10.73 -7.32 -14.38
C ALA A 146 11.77 -8.43 -14.53
N GLN A 147 11.90 -9.08 -15.69
CA GLN A 147 12.77 -10.24 -15.93
C GLN A 147 14.22 -9.96 -15.55
N ASP A 148 14.72 -8.76 -15.84
CA ASP A 148 16.11 -8.38 -15.53
C ASP A 148 16.42 -8.33 -14.03
N TYR A 149 15.39 -8.26 -13.18
CA TYR A 149 15.53 -8.27 -11.72
C TYR A 149 15.42 -9.67 -11.11
N PHE A 150 15.07 -10.69 -11.90
CA PHE A 150 14.95 -12.09 -11.44
C PHE A 150 16.01 -13.02 -12.07
N LYS A 151 16.99 -12.46 -12.77
CA LYS A 151 18.19 -13.16 -13.24
C LYS A 151 19.20 -13.41 -12.12
#